data_AF-A0A534BIW7-F1
#
_entry.id   AF-A0A534BIW7-F1
#
_cell.length_a   1.000
_cell.length_b   1.000
_cell.length_c   1.000
_cell.angle_alpha   90.00
_cell.angle_beta   90.00
_cell.angle_gamma   90.00
#
_symmetry.space_group_name_H-M   'P 1'
#
loop_
_entity.id
_entity.type
_entity.pdbx_description
1 polymer ?
#
loop_
_entity_poly.entity_id
_entity_poly.type
_entity_poly.pdbx_seq_one_letter_code
_entity_poly.pdbx_strand_id
1 'polypeptide(L)'
;MIEVYRDTFTQHEIDGMLKFYRSEAGQAAINKLPTVTQESMARIQGRVNALTPKIMELEKATAAQIKAAGDAPPGAPQPAPPPPEPPRR
;
A
#
# COMPACT_ATOMS: atom_id res chain seq x y z
N MET A 1 26.34 -27.15 -5.62
CA MET A 1 25.58 -26.49 -4.53
C MET A 1 26.47 -26.14 -3.36
N ILE A 2 27.15 -27.10 -2.70
CA ILE A 2 28.07 -26.80 -1.58
C ILE A 2 29.24 -25.89 -2.02
N GLU A 3 29.78 -26.12 -3.22
CA GLU A 3 30.84 -25.28 -3.80
C GLU A 3 30.41 -23.82 -3.94
N VAL A 4 29.15 -23.55 -4.32
CA VAL A 4 28.61 -22.18 -4.42
C VAL A 4 28.66 -21.47 -3.07
N TYR A 5 28.32 -22.17 -1.98
CA TYR A 5 28.41 -21.59 -0.64
C TYR A 5 29.86 -21.33 -0.23
N ARG A 6 30.77 -22.26 -0.52
CA ARG A 6 32.20 -22.10 -0.22
C ARG A 6 32.84 -20.96 -1.00
N ASP A 7 32.44 -20.78 -2.26
CA ASP A 7 33.03 -19.81 -3.16
C ASP A 7 32.40 -18.40 -2.98
N THR A 8 31.21 -18.31 -2.38
CA THR A 8 30.49 -17.05 -2.12
C THR A 8 30.65 -16.54 -0.69
N PHE A 9 30.66 -17.45 0.30
CA PHE A 9 30.74 -17.12 1.71
C PHE A 9 32.06 -17.57 2.29
N THR A 10 32.59 -16.77 3.20
CA THR A 10 33.71 -17.16 4.05
C THR A 10 33.26 -18.18 5.10
N GLN A 11 34.20 -18.95 5.64
CA GLN A 11 33.91 -19.89 6.73
C GLN A 11 33.28 -19.19 7.95
N HIS A 12 33.75 -17.98 8.26
CA HIS A 12 33.20 -17.20 9.37
C HIS A 12 31.72 -16.84 9.18
N GLU A 13 31.32 -16.47 7.96
CA GLU A 13 29.92 -16.15 7.64
C GLU A 13 29.04 -17.40 7.70
N ILE A 14 29.54 -18.54 7.21
CA ILE A 14 28.86 -19.84 7.32
C ILE A 14 28.66 -20.22 8.80
N ASP A 15 29.69 -20.09 9.64
CA ASP A 15 29.59 -20.36 11.08
C ASP A 15 28.60 -19.43 11.78
N GLY A 16 28.60 -18.14 11.41
CA GLY A 16 27.65 -17.14 11.89
C GLY A 16 26.20 -17.51 11.52
N MET A 17 25.97 -17.86 10.26
CA MET A 17 24.66 -18.34 9.78
C MET A 17 24.23 -19.60 10.53
N LEU A 18 25.11 -20.58 10.69
CA LEU A 18 24.81 -21.81 11.43
C LEU A 18 24.45 -21.52 12.89
N LYS A 19 25.20 -20.64 13.57
CA LYS A 19 24.90 -20.23 14.94
C LYS A 19 23.53 -19.55 15.04
N PHE A 20 23.23 -18.63 14.13
CA PHE A 20 21.94 -17.94 14.10
C PHE A 20 20.79 -18.89 13.81
N TYR A 21 20.86 -19.67 12.73
CA TYR A 21 19.78 -20.58 12.33
C TYR A 21 19.56 -21.73 13.32
N ARG A 22 20.55 -22.10 14.14
CA ARG A 22 20.35 -23.04 15.26
C ARG A 22 19.62 -22.44 16.46
N SER A 23 19.59 -21.12 16.60
CA SER A 23 18.87 -20.45 17.70
C SER A 23 17.35 -20.53 17.51
N GLU A 24 16.59 -20.35 18.60
CA GLU A 24 15.12 -20.30 18.54
C GLU A 24 14.63 -19.19 17.59
N ALA A 25 15.28 -18.03 17.59
CA ALA A 25 14.95 -16.93 16.70
C ALA A 25 15.23 -17.26 15.23
N GLY A 26 16.36 -17.91 14.94
CA GLY A 26 16.70 -18.33 13.58
C GLY A 26 15.77 -19.41 13.03
N GLN A 27 15.40 -20.38 13.87
CA GLN A 27 14.38 -21.37 13.52
C GLN A 27 13.01 -20.71 13.30
N ALA A 28 12.62 -19.75 14.14
CA ALA A 28 11.40 -18.98 13.94
C ALA A 28 11.44 -18.20 12.62
N ALA A 29 12.58 -17.61 12.24
CA ALA A 29 12.73 -16.92 10.97
C ALA A 29 12.54 -17.85 9.77
N ILE A 30 13.17 -19.03 9.76
CA ILE A 30 12.98 -20.05 8.71
C ILE A 30 11.50 -20.40 8.56
N ASN A 31 10.81 -20.62 9.69
CA ASN A 31 9.42 -21.09 9.69
C ASN A 31 8.40 -19.98 9.39
N LYS A 32 8.68 -18.73 9.79
CA LYS A 32 7.68 -17.65 9.81
C LYS A 32 7.87 -16.61 8.73
N LEU A 33 9.08 -16.40 8.21
CA LEU A 33 9.31 -15.41 7.15
C LEU A 33 8.46 -15.67 5.89
N PRO A 34 8.28 -16.93 5.42
CA PRO A 34 7.38 -17.19 4.29
C PRO A 34 5.94 -16.72 4.58
N THR A 35 5.44 -16.98 5.78
CA THR A 35 4.11 -16.53 6.23
C THR A 35 4.04 -15.01 6.29
N VAL A 36 5.07 -14.34 6.83
CA VAL A 36 5.13 -12.87 6.86
C VAL A 36 5.00 -12.28 5.46
N THR A 37 5.73 -12.80 4.48
CA THR A 37 5.62 -12.35 3.09
C THR A 37 4.22 -12.58 2.53
N GLN A 38 3.65 -13.77 2.73
CA GLN A 38 2.31 -14.12 2.26
C GLN A 38 1.24 -13.20 2.85
N GLU A 39 1.23 -13.03 4.18
CA GLU A 39 0.27 -12.17 4.85
C GLU A 39 0.47 -10.69 4.48
N SER A 40 1.70 -10.24 4.25
CA SER A 40 1.96 -8.85 3.85
C SER A 40 1.32 -8.55 2.50
N MET A 41 1.50 -9.45 1.53
CA MET A 41 0.85 -9.32 0.21
C MET A 41 -0.67 -9.37 0.34
N ALA A 42 -1.21 -10.29 1.12
CA ALA A 42 -2.66 -10.39 1.36
C ALA A 42 -3.23 -9.11 1.97
N ARG A 43 -2.53 -8.50 2.94
CA ARG A 43 -2.95 -7.24 3.56
C ARG A 43 -2.90 -6.07 2.57
N ILE A 44 -1.88 -5.99 1.73
CA ILE A 44 -1.80 -4.96 0.68
C ILE A 44 -2.97 -5.11 -0.30
N GLN A 45 -3.22 -6.32 -0.79
CA GLN A 45 -4.33 -6.58 -1.70
C GLN A 45 -5.68 -6.23 -1.06
N GLY A 46 -5.88 -6.58 0.21
CA GLY A 46 -7.09 -6.20 0.95
C GLY A 46 -7.30 -4.69 1.02
N ARG A 47 -6.24 -3.92 1.23
CA ARG A 47 -6.30 -2.44 1.22
C ARG A 47 -6.64 -1.88 -0.16
N VAL A 48 -6.03 -2.42 -1.22
CA VAL A 48 -6.32 -2.02 -2.60
C VAL A 48 -7.80 -2.27 -2.89
N ASN A 49 -8.30 -3.49 -2.62
CA ASN A 49 -9.70 -3.85 -2.83
C ASN A 49 -10.67 -2.93 -2.09
N ALA A 50 -10.32 -2.49 -0.88
CA ALA A 50 -11.13 -1.57 -0.09
C ALA A 50 -11.12 -0.13 -0.63
N LEU A 51 -10.05 0.28 -1.32
CA LEU A 51 -9.88 1.63 -1.87
C LEU A 51 -10.44 1.76 -3.29
N THR A 52 -10.37 0.72 -4.12
CA THR A 52 -10.87 0.71 -5.49
C THR A 52 -12.28 1.28 -5.66
N PRO A 53 -13.31 0.87 -4.90
CA PRO A 53 -14.66 1.40 -5.10
C PRO A 53 -14.75 2.90 -4.82
N LYS A 54 -14.00 3.41 -3.83
CA LYS A 54 -13.97 4.85 -3.50
C LYS A 54 -13.33 5.66 -4.62
N ILE A 55 -12.30 5.11 -5.25
CA ILE A 55 -11.65 5.73 -6.42
C ILE A 55 -12.65 5.78 -7.58
N MET A 56 -13.34 4.67 -7.88
CA MET A 56 -14.36 4.65 -8.95
C MET A 56 -15.53 5.60 -8.70
N GLU A 57 -15.95 5.75 -7.44
CA GLU A 57 -16.99 6.70 -7.05
C GLU A 57 -16.54 8.15 -7.27
N LEU A 58 -15.30 8.48 -6.85
CA LEU A 58 -14.72 9.79 -7.06
C LEU A 58 -14.55 10.12 -8.55
N GLU A 59 -14.12 9.16 -9.37
CA GLU A 59 -14.03 9.29 -10.81
C GLU A 59 -15.39 9.61 -11.44
N LYS A 60 -16.43 8.84 -11.08
CA LYS A 60 -17.81 9.07 -11.55
C LYS A 60 -18.33 10.44 -11.14
N ALA A 61 -18.14 10.83 -9.88
CA ALA A 61 -18.57 12.12 -9.35
C ALA A 61 -17.86 13.28 -10.07
N THR A 62 -16.58 13.12 -10.38
CA THR A 62 -15.79 14.13 -11.10
C THR A 62 -16.23 14.24 -12.56
N ALA A 63 -16.44 13.10 -13.24
CA ALA A 63 -16.94 13.09 -14.62
C ALA A 63 -18.33 13.74 -14.74
N ALA A 64 -19.21 13.50 -13.77
CA ALA A 64 -20.54 14.13 -13.72
C ALA A 64 -20.44 15.66 -13.55
N GLN A 65 -19.54 16.13 -12.69
CA GLN A 65 -19.29 17.57 -12.50
C GLN A 65 -18.72 18.23 -13.77
N ILE A 66 -17.77 17.60 -14.44
CA ILE A 66 -17.19 18.11 -15.69
C ILE A 66 -18.25 18.17 -16.79
N LYS A 67 -19.08 17.13 -16.93
CA LYS A 67 -20.18 17.14 -17.90
C LYS A 67 -21.19 18.23 -17.59
N ALA A 68 -21.59 18.39 -16.33
CA ALA A 68 -22.51 19.44 -15.91
C ALA A 68 -21.93 20.86 -16.11
N ALA A 69 -20.62 21.04 -15.93
CA ALA A 69 -19.92 22.30 -16.21
C ALA A 69 -19.74 22.57 -17.71
N GLY A 70 -19.61 21.52 -18.54
CA GLY A 70 -19.54 21.62 -19.99
C GLY A 70 -20.89 21.83 -20.68
N ASP A 71 -21.99 21.40 -20.06
CA ASP A 71 -23.38 21.62 -20.52
C ASP A 71 -23.98 22.95 -20.01
N ALA A 72 -23.26 23.70 -19.16
CA ALA A 72 -23.72 25.00 -18.69
C ALA A 72 -23.58 26.05 -19.82
N PRO A 73 -24.68 26.68 -20.28
CA PRO A 73 -24.57 27.72 -21.29
C PRO A 73 -23.71 28.88 -20.79
N PRO A 74 -22.85 29.47 -21.63
CA PRO A 74 -22.02 30.61 -21.24
C PRO A 74 -22.93 31.79 -20.92
N GLY A 75 -23.17 32.03 -19.63
CA GLY A 75 -24.06 33.10 -19.14
C GLY A 75 -24.98 32.74 -17.98
N ALA A 76 -24.96 31.51 -17.43
CA ALA A 76 -25.70 31.23 -16.19
C ALA A 76 -25.05 31.97 -15.00
N PRO A 77 -25.82 32.71 -14.17
CA PRO A 77 -25.27 33.39 -13.01
C PRO A 77 -24.64 32.39 -12.05
N GLN A 78 -23.39 32.65 -11.70
CA GLN A 78 -22.59 31.87 -10.76
C GLN A 78 -23.36 31.74 -9.43
N PRO A 79 -23.56 30.53 -8.88
CA PRO A 79 -24.15 30.40 -7.55
C PRO A 79 -23.27 31.17 -6.57
N ALA A 80 -23.87 32.13 -5.85
CA ALA A 80 -23.16 32.94 -4.88
C ALA A 80 -22.37 32.05 -3.90
N PRO A 81 -21.14 32.44 -3.53
CA PRO A 81 -20.38 31.67 -2.56
C PRO A 81 -21.19 31.51 -1.27
N PRO A 82 -21.12 30.34 -0.60
CA PRO A 82 -21.81 30.16 0.66
C PRO A 82 -21.34 31.24 1.65
N PRO A 83 -22.24 31.79 2.50
CA PRO A 83 -21.85 32.80 3.47
C PRO A 83 -20.76 32.24 4.39
N PRO A 84 -19.79 33.07 4.81
CA PRO A 84 -18.71 32.61 5.67
C PRO A 84 -19.31 32.05 6.97
N GLU A 85 -18.87 30.85 7.34
CA GLU A 85 -19.27 30.22 8.60
C GLU A 85 -18.98 31.19 9.77
N PRO A 86 -19.95 31.40 10.69
CA PRO A 86 -19.74 32.31 11.82
C PRO A 86 -18.60 31.80 12.70
N PRO A 87 -17.79 32.70 13.29
CA PRO A 87 -16.67 32.30 14.13
C PRO A 87 -17.20 31.49 15.32
N ARG A 88 -16.72 30.25 15.46
CA ARG A 88 -16.94 29.46 16.67
C ARG A 88 -16.31 30.23 17.83
N ARG A 89 -17.15 30.78 18.70
CA ARG A 89 -16.76 31.34 20.00
C ARG A 89 -16.32 30.23 20.95
#